data_AF-A0A934L767-F1
#
_entry.id   AF-A0A934L767-F1
#
_cell.length_a   1.000
_cell.length_b   1.000
_cell.length_c   1.000
_cell.angle_alpha   90.00
_cell.angle_beta   90.00
_cell.angle_gamma   90.00
#
_symmetry.space_group_name_H-M   'P 1'
#
loop_
_entity.id
_entity.type
_entity.pdbx_description
1 polymer ?
#
loop_
_entity_poly.entity_id
_entity_poly.type
_entity_poly.pdbx_seq_one_letter_code
_entity_poly.pdbx_strand_id
1 'polypeptide(L)'
;MKKQQGFTLIELIVVIVILGILAATALPRFVNLQQDARAASANAALGALKTAAGLAHATFLARSTVAGGTVTIEGQTATNTNGYPLFSEMAALAGLGASGENYTISTAGTTVTATVLGAPATCTATYTESIAANTPPTYSATRVAGDC
;
A
#
# COMPACT_ATOMS: atom_id res chain seq x y z
N MET A 1 54.16 -24.34 22.23
CA MET A 1 53.73 -23.90 20.88
C MET A 1 52.37 -24.52 20.60
N LYS A 2 51.30 -23.73 20.48
CA LYS A 2 49.97 -24.24 20.13
C LYS A 2 49.94 -24.52 18.63
N LYS A 3 49.66 -25.77 18.21
CA LYS A 3 49.49 -26.11 16.79
C LYS A 3 48.28 -25.34 16.26
N GLN A 4 48.49 -24.48 15.28
CA GLN A 4 47.43 -23.82 14.53
C GLN A 4 46.84 -24.88 13.57
N GLN A 5 45.63 -25.37 13.88
CA GLN A 5 44.89 -26.26 12.98
C GLN A 5 44.27 -25.39 11.90
N GLY A 6 44.77 -25.52 10.66
CA GLY A 6 44.15 -24.88 9.49
C GLY A 6 42.86 -25.62 9.09
N PHE A 7 41.90 -24.89 8.54
CA PHE A 7 40.70 -25.45 7.93
C PHE A 7 41.08 -26.34 6.73
N THR A 8 40.38 -27.46 6.56
CA THR A 8 40.60 -28.33 5.40
C THR A 8 39.89 -27.79 4.16
N LEU A 9 40.45 -28.01 2.96
CA LEU A 9 39.77 -27.65 1.71
C LEU A 9 38.43 -28.37 1.56
N ILE A 10 38.32 -29.60 2.06
CA ILE A 10 37.08 -30.38 2.00
C ILE A 10 35.98 -29.80 2.90
N GLU A 11 36.32 -29.29 4.09
CA GLU A 11 35.35 -28.60 4.95
C GLU A 11 34.77 -27.37 4.24
N LEU A 12 35.63 -26.57 3.60
CA LEU A 12 35.16 -25.40 2.88
C LEU A 12 34.23 -25.78 1.72
N ILE A 13 34.56 -26.84 0.98
CA ILE A 13 33.74 -27.35 -0.13
C ILE A 13 32.38 -27.85 0.35
N VAL A 14 32.35 -28.62 1.45
CA VAL A 14 31.07 -29.13 2.00
C VAL A 14 30.18 -27.96 2.45
N VAL A 15 30.74 -26.93 3.07
CA VAL A 15 29.97 -25.75 3.50
C VAL A 15 29.34 -25.02 2.31
N ILE A 16 30.09 -24.74 1.24
CA ILE A 16 29.51 -24.05 0.07
C ILE A 16 28.45 -24.91 -0.64
N VAL A 17 28.61 -26.24 -0.65
CA VAL A 17 27.60 -27.14 -1.22
C VAL A 17 26.30 -27.09 -0.41
N ILE A 18 26.39 -27.15 0.92
CA ILE A 18 25.21 -27.04 1.80
C ILE A 18 24.54 -25.67 1.63
N LEU A 19 25.31 -24.58 1.63
CA LEU A 19 24.79 -23.23 1.39
C LEU A 19 24.12 -23.10 0.01
N GLY A 20 24.67 -23.75 -1.02
CA GLY A 20 24.09 -23.79 -2.36
C GLY A 20 22.72 -24.45 -2.40
N ILE A 21 22.54 -25.59 -1.73
CA ILE A 21 21.25 -26.30 -1.64
C ILE A 21 20.22 -25.48 -0.86
N LEU A 22 20.63 -24.88 0.26
CA LEU A 22 19.76 -24.02 1.06
C LEU A 22 19.33 -22.78 0.27
N ALA A 23 20.25 -22.15 -0.47
CA ALA A 23 19.93 -20.99 -1.31
C ALA A 23 18.94 -21.34 -2.44
N ALA A 24 19.16 -22.46 -3.14
CA ALA A 24 18.31 -22.89 -4.26
C ALA A 24 16.86 -23.16 -3.83
N THR A 25 16.64 -23.64 -2.61
CA THR A 25 15.30 -23.94 -2.08
C THR A 25 14.65 -22.74 -1.37
N ALA A 26 15.43 -21.87 -0.74
CA ALA A 26 14.92 -20.71 -0.02
C ALA A 26 14.56 -19.54 -0.95
N LEU A 27 15.33 -19.30 -2.01
CA LEU A 27 15.17 -18.14 -2.88
C LEU A 27 13.78 -18.05 -3.53
N PRO A 28 13.20 -19.12 -4.12
CA PRO A 28 11.87 -19.04 -4.72
C PRO A 28 10.77 -18.69 -3.70
N ARG A 29 10.88 -19.22 -2.48
CA ARG A 29 9.93 -18.91 -1.40
C ARG A 29 10.05 -17.46 -0.94
N PHE A 30 11.27 -16.95 -0.85
CA PHE A 30 11.52 -15.56 -0.46
C PHE A 30 10.97 -14.56 -1.49
N VAL A 31 11.04 -14.87 -2.78
CA VAL A 31 10.42 -14.06 -3.84
C VAL A 31 8.90 -14.04 -3.69
N ASN A 32 8.26 -15.20 -3.59
CA ASN A 32 6.80 -15.29 -3.44
C ASN A 32 6.29 -14.54 -2.19
N LEU A 33 6.99 -14.67 -1.05
CA LEU A 33 6.63 -13.95 0.18
C LEU A 33 6.70 -12.42 0.02
N GLN A 34 7.66 -11.91 -0.74
CA GLN A 34 7.74 -10.47 -1.02
C GLN A 34 6.58 -10.00 -1.91
N GLN A 35 6.21 -10.80 -2.91
CA GLN A 35 5.06 -10.51 -3.78
C GLN A 35 3.75 -10.47 -2.98
N ASP A 36 3.53 -11.48 -2.14
CA ASP A 36 2.38 -11.56 -1.23
C ASP A 36 2.34 -10.35 -0.27
N ALA A 37 3.48 -9.96 0.30
CA ALA A 37 3.58 -8.82 1.21
C ALA A 37 3.26 -7.48 0.51
N ARG A 38 3.71 -7.30 -0.73
CA ARG A 38 3.40 -6.10 -1.54
C ARG A 38 1.93 -6.05 -1.91
N ALA A 39 1.35 -7.17 -2.34
CA ALA A 39 -0.07 -7.26 -2.64
C ALA A 39 -0.93 -7.00 -1.39
N ALA A 40 -0.54 -7.54 -0.23
CA ALA A 40 -1.21 -7.27 1.04
C ALA A 40 -1.13 -5.78 1.41
N SER A 41 0.02 -5.14 1.20
CA SER A 41 0.22 -3.70 1.48
C SER A 41 -0.63 -2.80 0.56
N ALA A 42 -0.77 -3.16 -0.72
CA ALA A 42 -1.66 -2.46 -1.66
C ALA A 42 -3.13 -2.63 -1.26
N ASN A 43 -3.55 -3.84 -0.89
CA ASN A 43 -4.91 -4.10 -0.41
C ASN A 43 -5.21 -3.39 0.92
N ALA A 44 -4.24 -3.28 1.82
CA ALA A 44 -4.36 -2.51 3.04
C ALA A 44 -4.60 -1.02 2.75
N ALA A 45 -3.84 -0.44 1.80
CA ALA A 45 -4.07 0.94 1.37
C ALA A 45 -5.47 1.13 0.77
N LEU A 46 -5.94 0.19 -0.06
CA LEU A 46 -7.32 0.23 -0.59
C LEU A 46 -8.37 0.19 0.51
N GLY A 47 -8.18 -0.67 1.51
CA GLY A 47 -9.06 -0.78 2.67
C GLY A 47 -9.12 0.52 3.46
N ALA A 48 -7.96 1.16 3.68
CA ALA A 48 -7.86 2.46 4.34
C ALA A 48 -8.59 3.55 3.55
N LEU A 49 -8.39 3.62 2.23
CA LEU A 49 -9.09 4.58 1.35
C LEU A 49 -10.61 4.42 1.44
N LYS A 50 -11.12 3.18 1.33
CA LYS A 50 -12.57 2.89 1.43
C LYS A 50 -13.14 3.28 2.79
N THR A 51 -12.43 2.93 3.86
CA THR A 51 -12.87 3.20 5.23
C THR A 51 -12.94 4.69 5.49
N ALA A 52 -11.89 5.44 5.13
CA ALA A 52 -11.82 6.87 5.33
C ALA A 52 -12.89 7.62 4.50
N ALA A 53 -13.10 7.23 3.23
CA ALA A 53 -14.14 7.82 2.40
C ALA A 53 -15.55 7.51 2.93
N GLY A 54 -15.80 6.28 3.40
CA GLY A 54 -17.07 5.90 4.03
C GLY A 54 -17.34 6.66 5.32
N LEU A 55 -16.33 6.83 6.17
CA LEU A 55 -16.44 7.59 7.42
C LEU A 55 -16.67 9.08 7.17
N ALA A 56 -15.98 9.65 6.16
CA ALA A 56 -16.21 11.03 5.74
C ALA A 56 -17.61 11.25 5.20
N HIS A 57 -18.11 10.33 4.38
CA HIS A 57 -19.48 10.38 3.90
C HIS A 57 -20.50 10.28 5.03
N ALA A 58 -20.32 9.34 5.97
CA ALA A 58 -21.22 9.18 7.10
C ALA A 58 -21.26 10.43 7.99
N THR A 59 -20.10 11.03 8.27
CA THR A 59 -20.00 12.26 9.07
C THR A 59 -20.55 13.47 8.32
N PHE A 60 -20.38 13.55 7.00
CA PHE A 60 -21.00 14.56 6.14
C PHE A 60 -22.54 14.49 6.22
N LEU A 61 -23.11 13.30 6.05
CA LEU A 61 -24.56 13.09 6.14
C LEU A 61 -25.10 13.40 7.53
N ALA A 62 -24.39 12.99 8.59
CA ALA A 62 -24.80 13.22 9.97
C ALA A 62 -24.81 14.71 10.36
N ARG A 63 -23.97 15.54 9.72
CA ARG A 63 -23.82 16.97 10.05
C ARG A 63 -24.67 17.89 9.17
N SER A 64 -25.46 17.34 8.24
CA SER A 64 -26.32 18.10 7.32
C SER A 64 -25.58 19.23 6.60
N THR A 65 -24.32 18.99 6.21
CA THR A 65 -23.53 19.97 5.47
C THR A 65 -23.91 19.96 3.99
N VAL A 66 -24.07 21.14 3.39
CA VAL A 66 -24.22 21.30 1.93
C VAL A 66 -23.00 20.71 1.19
N ALA A 67 -23.20 20.22 -0.03
CA ALA A 67 -22.11 19.77 -0.90
C ALA A 67 -21.01 20.86 -0.99
N GLY A 68 -19.74 20.48 -0.78
CA GLY A 68 -18.63 21.42 -0.63
C GLY A 68 -18.20 21.68 0.83
N GLY A 69 -18.89 21.10 1.82
CA GLY A 69 -18.53 21.23 3.23
C GLY A 69 -17.30 20.42 3.64
N THR A 70 -16.52 20.94 4.58
CA THR A 70 -15.37 20.24 5.18
C THR A 70 -15.81 19.32 6.31
N VAL A 71 -15.21 18.15 6.39
CA VAL A 71 -15.34 17.20 7.51
C VAL A 71 -13.97 17.00 8.14
N THR A 72 -13.92 16.92 9.47
CA THR A 72 -12.68 16.58 10.18
C THR A 72 -12.82 15.22 10.87
N ILE A 73 -11.87 14.33 10.63
CA ILE A 73 -11.84 12.95 11.11
C ILE A 73 -10.43 12.68 11.64
N GLU A 74 -10.29 12.26 12.89
CA GLU A 74 -8.98 11.97 13.50
C GLU A 74 -7.95 13.13 13.33
N GLY A 75 -8.43 14.38 13.40
CA GLY A 75 -7.59 15.58 13.22
C GLY A 75 -7.23 15.92 11.77
N GLN A 76 -7.65 15.11 10.78
CA GLN A 76 -7.50 15.41 9.37
C GLN A 76 -8.77 16.05 8.81
N THR A 77 -8.63 17.22 8.19
CA THR A 77 -9.74 17.90 7.52
C THR A 77 -9.75 17.55 6.05
N ALA A 78 -10.89 17.08 5.56
CA ALA A 78 -11.14 16.84 4.15
C ALA A 78 -12.36 17.62 3.66
N THR A 79 -12.23 18.26 2.52
CA THR A 79 -13.31 18.90 1.78
C THR A 79 -14.12 17.83 1.07
N ASN A 80 -15.46 17.89 1.18
CA ASN A 80 -16.32 16.95 0.49
C ASN A 80 -16.81 17.50 -0.85
N THR A 81 -16.61 16.72 -1.90
CA THR A 81 -17.25 16.88 -3.20
C THR A 81 -18.27 15.78 -3.38
N ASN A 82 -19.49 16.16 -3.76
CA ASN A 82 -20.58 15.20 -3.97
C ASN A 82 -20.88 14.29 -2.75
N GLY A 83 -20.55 14.74 -1.54
CA GLY A 83 -20.72 13.98 -0.30
C GLY A 83 -19.57 13.04 0.06
N TYR A 84 -18.48 13.01 -0.71
CA TYR A 84 -17.27 12.22 -0.43
C TYR A 84 -16.01 13.10 -0.46
N PRO A 85 -14.89 12.70 0.17
CA PRO A 85 -13.66 13.49 0.18
C PRO A 85 -13.09 13.82 -1.20
N LEU A 86 -12.44 14.98 -1.32
CA LEU A 86 -11.61 15.31 -2.48
C LEU A 86 -10.43 14.32 -2.63
N PHE A 87 -10.07 13.97 -3.88
CA PHE A 87 -8.97 13.06 -4.21
C PHE A 87 -7.64 13.55 -3.64
N SER A 88 -7.41 14.86 -3.68
CA SER A 88 -6.14 15.48 -3.29
C SER A 88 -5.84 15.34 -1.80
N GLU A 89 -6.88 15.18 -0.99
CA GLU A 89 -6.78 15.08 0.47
C GLU A 89 -6.97 13.63 0.96
N MET A 90 -7.42 12.74 0.07
CA MET A 90 -7.83 11.38 0.42
C MET A 90 -6.67 10.52 0.94
N ALA A 91 -5.44 10.67 0.41
CA ALA A 91 -4.29 9.91 0.90
C ALA A 91 -3.93 10.24 2.36
N ALA A 92 -4.02 11.53 2.72
CA ALA A 92 -3.81 11.99 4.09
C ALA A 92 -4.95 11.55 5.01
N LEU A 93 -6.20 11.68 4.56
CA LEU A 93 -7.38 11.25 5.31
C LEU A 93 -7.40 9.73 5.56
N ALA A 94 -6.90 8.94 4.61
CA ALA A 94 -6.75 7.49 4.74
C ALA A 94 -5.55 7.08 5.59
N GLY A 95 -4.75 8.03 6.10
CA GLY A 95 -3.60 7.72 6.94
C GLY A 95 -2.48 6.96 6.21
N LEU A 96 -2.31 7.17 4.90
CA LEU A 96 -1.29 6.47 4.11
C LEU A 96 0.14 7.03 4.33
N GLY A 97 0.31 8.00 5.22
CA GLY A 97 1.59 8.65 5.50
C GLY A 97 2.02 9.62 4.40
N ALA A 98 3.23 10.17 4.54
CA ALA A 98 3.80 11.02 3.50
C ALA A 98 4.25 10.18 2.29
N SER A 99 4.22 10.76 1.10
CA SER A 99 4.74 10.09 -0.08
C SER A 99 6.23 9.79 0.09
N GLY A 100 6.64 8.57 -0.22
CA GLY A 100 8.02 8.11 -0.05
C GLY A 100 8.31 7.40 1.28
N GLU A 101 7.35 7.28 2.20
CA GLU A 101 7.51 6.44 3.41
C GLU A 101 7.18 4.98 3.11
N ASN A 102 5.89 4.67 2.98
CA ASN A 102 5.38 3.32 2.66
C ASN A 102 4.79 3.24 1.25
N TYR A 103 4.33 4.39 0.73
CA TYR A 103 3.68 4.51 -0.56
C TYR A 103 4.21 5.70 -1.33
N THR A 104 4.30 5.57 -2.64
CA THR A 104 4.39 6.71 -3.55
C THR A 104 2.98 7.16 -3.87
N ILE A 105 2.62 8.37 -3.47
CA ILE A 105 1.31 8.96 -3.74
C ILE A 105 1.40 9.82 -5.01
N SER A 106 0.52 9.54 -5.96
CA SER A 106 0.39 10.27 -7.22
C SER A 106 -1.06 10.66 -7.45
N THR A 107 -1.29 11.79 -8.11
CA THR A 107 -2.63 12.27 -8.47
C THR A 107 -2.70 12.52 -9.97
N ALA A 108 -3.77 12.07 -10.62
CA ALA A 108 -4.03 12.32 -12.03
C ALA A 108 -5.54 12.56 -12.24
N GLY A 109 -5.90 13.72 -12.80
CA GLY A 109 -7.29 14.13 -12.90
C GLY A 109 -7.95 14.17 -11.51
N THR A 110 -9.06 13.45 -11.34
CA THR A 110 -9.78 13.31 -10.07
C THR A 110 -9.46 12.02 -9.32
N THR A 111 -8.30 11.41 -9.62
CA THR A 111 -7.87 10.14 -9.04
C THR A 111 -6.59 10.32 -8.23
N VAL A 112 -6.55 9.74 -7.04
CA VAL A 112 -5.33 9.51 -6.28
C VAL A 112 -4.95 8.03 -6.34
N THR A 113 -3.66 7.78 -6.49
CA THR A 113 -3.06 6.46 -6.61
C THR A 113 -1.96 6.33 -5.57
N ALA A 114 -2.07 5.33 -4.71
CA ALA A 114 -1.02 4.92 -3.78
C ALA A 114 -0.33 3.68 -4.33
N THR A 115 0.95 3.80 -4.67
CA THR A 115 1.79 2.68 -5.13
C THR A 115 2.69 2.23 -3.98
N VAL A 116 2.79 0.93 -3.70
CA VAL A 116 3.68 0.40 -2.66
C VAL A 116 5.14 0.77 -2.99
N LEU A 117 5.86 1.35 -2.04
CA LEU A 117 7.22 1.81 -2.25
C LEU A 117 8.15 0.64 -2.62
N GLY A 118 8.94 0.80 -3.69
CA GLY A 118 9.88 -0.24 -4.16
C GLY A 118 9.20 -1.47 -4.79
N ALA A 119 7.89 -1.47 -4.96
CA ALA A 119 7.15 -2.49 -5.68
C ALA A 119 6.99 -2.12 -7.18
N PRO A 120 6.64 -3.08 -8.05
CA PRO A 120 6.24 -2.79 -9.41
C PRO A 120 5.12 -1.74 -9.48
N ALA A 121 5.07 -0.98 -10.58
CA ALA A 121 4.06 0.07 -10.78
C ALA A 121 2.61 -0.46 -10.83
N THR A 122 2.43 -1.78 -10.92
CA THR A 122 1.15 -2.47 -10.81
C THR A 122 0.67 -2.56 -9.37
N CYS A 123 1.52 -2.50 -8.33
CA CYS A 123 1.11 -2.61 -6.93
C CYS A 123 0.47 -1.34 -6.39
N THR A 124 -0.79 -1.11 -6.78
CA THR A 124 -1.48 0.15 -6.51
C THR A 124 -2.84 -0.04 -5.85
N ALA A 125 -3.24 1.01 -5.13
CA ALA A 125 -4.61 1.24 -4.70
C ALA A 125 -5.03 2.64 -5.18
N THR A 126 -6.21 2.75 -5.76
CA THR A 126 -6.73 4.00 -6.32
C THR A 126 -8.06 4.39 -5.70
N TYR A 127 -8.24 5.70 -5.58
CA TYR A 127 -9.49 6.36 -5.26
C TYR A 127 -9.78 7.40 -6.35
N THR A 128 -10.90 7.25 -7.04
CA THR A 128 -11.41 8.23 -7.99
C THR A 128 -12.63 8.89 -7.39
N GLU A 129 -12.61 10.22 -7.29
CA GLU A 129 -13.72 11.01 -6.71
C GLU A 129 -15.09 10.65 -7.28
N SER A 130 -16.10 10.89 -6.45
CA SER A 130 -17.49 10.83 -6.85
C SER A 130 -17.82 11.87 -7.93
N ILE A 131 -18.50 11.42 -8.99
CA ILE A 131 -18.88 12.24 -10.14
C ILE A 131 -20.26 12.92 -10.00
N ALA A 132 -21.05 12.52 -9.01
CA ALA A 132 -22.40 13.06 -8.78
C ALA A 132 -22.80 12.96 -7.30
N ALA A 133 -23.62 13.90 -6.83
CA ALA A 133 -24.03 13.97 -5.43
C ALA A 133 -24.51 12.62 -4.88
N ASN A 134 -23.91 12.19 -3.75
CA ASN A 134 -24.21 10.95 -3.05
C ASN A 134 -24.02 9.66 -3.87
N THR A 135 -23.31 9.72 -4.99
CA THR A 135 -22.88 8.50 -5.71
C THR A 135 -21.52 8.06 -5.18
N PRO A 136 -21.32 6.77 -4.82
CA PRO A 136 -20.05 6.31 -4.30
C PRO A 136 -18.88 6.57 -5.27
N PRO A 137 -17.69 6.93 -4.76
CA PRO A 137 -16.46 7.02 -5.54
C PRO A 137 -16.04 5.63 -6.03
N THR A 138 -15.18 5.61 -7.05
CA THR A 138 -14.66 4.35 -7.61
C THR A 138 -13.34 3.99 -6.95
N TYR A 139 -13.16 2.71 -6.66
CA TYR A 139 -11.93 2.17 -6.07
C TYR A 139 -11.40 1.04 -6.94
N SER A 140 -10.09 1.03 -7.18
CA SER A 140 -9.42 -0.09 -7.84
C SER A 140 -8.15 -0.45 -7.08
N ALA A 141 -7.76 -1.71 -7.12
CA ALA A 141 -6.45 -2.15 -6.67
C ALA A 141 -6.00 -3.35 -7.48
N THR A 142 -4.70 -3.61 -7.46
CA THR A 142 -4.15 -4.86 -7.99
C THR A 142 -4.43 -5.98 -7.00
N ARG A 143 -5.20 -6.97 -7.47
CA ARG A 143 -5.88 -7.95 -6.60
C ARG A 143 -5.11 -9.26 -6.41
N VAL A 144 -3.99 -9.46 -7.09
CA VAL A 144 -3.31 -10.75 -7.16
C VAL A 144 -1.81 -10.61 -6.92
N ALA A 145 -1.27 -11.49 -6.08
CA ALA A 145 0.15 -11.53 -5.73
C ALA A 145 1.07 -11.69 -6.94
N GLY A 146 0.64 -12.36 -8.01
CA GLY A 146 1.48 -12.54 -9.22
C GLY A 146 1.73 -11.26 -10.02
N ASP A 147 0.91 -10.23 -9.82
CA ASP A 147 1.05 -8.92 -10.47
C ASP A 147 1.79 -7.91 -9.59
N CYS A 148 2.26 -8.36 -8.41
CA CYS A 148 3.05 -7.65 -7.41
C CYS A 148 4.33 -8.44 -7.05
#